data_AF-A0A9D5X5W5-F1
#
_entry.id   AF-A0A9D5X5W5-F1
#
_cell.length_a   1.000
_cell.length_b   1.000
_cell.length_c   1.000
_cell.angle_alpha   90.00
_cell.angle_beta   90.00
_cell.angle_gamma   90.00
#
_symmetry.space_group_name_H-M   'P 1'
#
loop_
_entity.id
_entity.type
_entity.pdbx_description
1 polymer ?
#
loop_
_entity_poly.entity_id
_entity_poly.type
_entity_poly.pdbx_seq_one_letter_code
_entity_poly.pdbx_strand_id
1 'polypeptide(L)' 'HLAYDVIRKGARGVDMGRNIFQRTHPLQMAEAVRMIVHEGATDAQAWEFFEDATH' A
#
# COMPACT_ATOMS: atom_id res chain seq x y z
N HIS A 1 2.23 -7.38 -0.36
CA HIS A 1 3.59 -7.94 -0.26
C HIS A 1 4.73 -6.93 -0.15
N LEU A 2 5.25 -6.29 -1.22
CA LEU A 2 6.53 -5.53 -1.12
C LEU A 2 6.57 -4.47 -0.01
N ALA A 3 5.55 -3.60 0.08
CA ALA A 3 5.51 -2.53 1.10
C ALA A 3 5.54 -3.11 2.52
N TYR A 4 4.68 -4.09 2.80
CA TYR A 4 4.58 -4.73 4.11
C TYR A 4 5.90 -5.44 4.48
N ASP A 5 6.50 -6.14 3.52
CA ASP A 5 7.73 -6.88 3.73
C ASP A 5 8.94 -6.01 4.07
N VAL A 6 9.08 -4.81 3.48
CA VAL A 6 10.21 -3.92 3.78
C VAL A 6 9.98 -3.15 5.08
N ILE A 7 8.74 -2.74 5.36
CA ILE A 7 8.37 -2.06 6.60
C ILE A 7 8.59 -3.00 7.80
N ARG A 8 8.13 -4.26 7.74
CA ARG A 8 8.37 -5.24 8.82
C ARG A 8 9.86 -5.56 9.05
N LYS A 9 10.71 -5.33 8.05
CA LYS A 9 12.17 -5.51 8.12
C LYS A 9 12.92 -4.27 8.62
N GLY A 10 12.19 -3.21 9.02
CA GLY A 10 12.76 -2.01 9.62
C GLY A 10 12.94 -0.83 8.66
N ALA A 11 12.42 -0.90 7.42
CA ALA A 11 12.34 0.28 6.58
C ALA A 11 11.42 1.34 7.21
N ARG A 12 11.73 2.63 7.00
CA ARG A 12 10.95 3.76 7.55
C ARG A 12 9.99 4.40 6.54
N GLY A 13 9.85 3.78 5.37
CA GLY A 13 9.04 4.27 4.25
C GLY A 13 9.34 3.50 2.98
N VAL A 14 8.61 3.85 1.92
CA VAL A 14 8.77 3.30 0.57
C VAL A 14 8.76 4.43 -0.45
N ASP A 15 9.50 4.26 -1.54
CA ASP A 15 9.46 5.17 -2.69
C ASP A 15 8.84 4.41 -3.89
N MET A 16 7.52 4.52 -4.03
CA MET A 16 6.74 3.79 -5.03
C MET A 16 6.20 4.72 -6.12
N GLY A 17 6.90 4.79 -7.24
CA GLY A 17 6.44 5.51 -8.44
C GLY A 17 5.48 4.68 -9.30
N ARG A 18 6.04 3.91 -10.25
CA ARG A 18 5.27 3.14 -11.26
C ARG A 18 4.20 2.22 -10.67
N ASN A 19 4.46 1.65 -9.48
CA ASN A 19 3.51 0.76 -8.80
C ASN A 19 2.21 1.45 -8.38
N ILE A 20 2.22 2.78 -8.24
CA ILE A 20 1.08 3.63 -7.93
C ILE A 20 0.55 4.28 -9.21
N PHE A 21 1.37 5.09 -9.91
CA PHE A 21 0.89 5.96 -10.98
C PHE A 21 0.38 5.25 -12.24
N GLN A 22 0.76 4.00 -12.46
CA GLN A 22 0.32 3.22 -13.63
C GLN A 22 -0.93 2.37 -13.35
N ARG A 23 -1.52 2.49 -12.15
CA ARG A 23 -2.75 1.77 -11.79
C ARG A 23 -3.99 2.54 -12.21
N THR A 24 -5.08 1.82 -12.45
CA THR A 24 -6.40 2.39 -12.75
C THR A 24 -6.93 3.26 -11.61
N HIS A 25 -6.57 2.92 -10.36
CA HIS A 25 -6.99 3.61 -9.14
C HIS A 25 -5.76 4.06 -8.32
N PRO A 26 -5.01 5.07 -8.78
CA PRO A 26 -3.73 5.45 -8.18
C PRO A 26 -3.88 6.06 -6.79
N LEU A 27 -4.99 6.76 -6.52
CA LEU A 27 -5.26 7.35 -5.20
C LEU A 27 -5.48 6.26 -4.15
N GLN A 28 -6.38 5.31 -4.42
CA GLN A 28 -6.68 4.19 -3.53
C GLN A 28 -5.45 3.30 -3.32
N MET A 29 -4.63 3.11 -4.36
CA MET A 29 -3.35 2.39 -4.22
C MET A 29 -2.38 3.12 -3.28
N ALA A 30 -2.30 4.46 -3.36
CA ALA A 30 -1.48 5.25 -2.45
C ALA A 30 -2.00 5.19 -0.99
N GLU A 31 -3.32 5.21 -0.81
CA GLU A 31 -3.97 5.06 0.51
C GLU A 31 -3.69 3.67 1.11
N ALA A 32 -3.81 2.61 0.33
CA ALA A 32 -3.47 1.25 0.76
C ALA A 32 -1.99 1.13 1.19
N VAL A 33 -1.06 1.73 0.44
CA VAL A 33 0.36 1.78 0.82
C VAL A 33 0.56 2.60 2.09
N ARG A 34 -0.14 3.73 2.25
CA ARG A 34 -0.09 4.57 3.45
C ARG A 34 -0.52 3.81 4.71
N MET A 35 -1.57 2.99 4.62
CA MET A 35 -2.02 2.13 5.75
C MET A 35 -0.90 1.20 6.23
N ILE A 36 -0.14 0.60 5.29
CA ILE A 36 0.99 -0.27 5.64
C ILE A 36 2.11 0.54 6.32
N VAL A 37 2.48 1.69 5.75
CA VAL A 37 3.64 2.48 6.21
C VAL A 37 3.38 3.16 7.55
N HIS A 38 2.17 3.66 7.79
CA HIS A 38 1.87 4.54 8.92
C HIS A 38 0.91 3.95 9.95
N GLU A 39 0.10 2.96 9.57
CA GLU A 39 -0.97 2.43 10.44
C GLU A 39 -0.73 0.98 10.86
N GLY A 40 0.35 0.36 10.38
CA GLY A 40 0.72 -1.01 10.73
C GLY A 40 -0.17 -2.07 10.09
N ALA A 41 -0.93 -1.72 9.04
CA ALA A 41 -1.78 -2.67 8.32
C ALA A 41 -0.94 -3.77 7.68
N THR A 42 -1.49 -4.99 7.65
CA THR A 42 -0.95 -6.08 6.83
C THR A 42 -1.22 -5.80 5.35
N ASP A 43 -0.52 -6.50 4.48
CA ASP A 43 -0.80 -6.42 3.05
C ASP A 43 -2.16 -6.98 2.67
N ALA A 44 -2.68 -7.98 3.40
CA ALA A 44 -4.05 -8.47 3.21
C ALA A 44 -5.09 -7.39 3.53
N GLN A 45 -4.94 -6.67 4.67
CA GLN A 45 -5.86 -5.59 5.07
C GLN A 45 -5.82 -4.41 4.08
N ALA A 46 -4.62 -4.03 3.63
CA ALA A 46 -4.47 -2.97 2.64
C ALA A 46 -5.05 -3.36 1.27
N TRP A 47 -4.98 -4.64 0.90
CA TRP A 47 -5.57 -5.15 -0.33
C TRP A 47 -7.10 -5.17 -0.26
N GLU A 48 -7.67 -5.65 0.85
CA GLU A 48 -9.12 -5.62 1.10
C GLU A 48 -9.67 -4.19 1.02
N PHE A 49 -9.01 -3.22 1.68
CA PHE A 49 -9.37 -1.80 1.54
C PHE A 49 -9.34 -1.33 0.08
N PHE A 50 -8.31 -1.71 -0.70
CA PHE A 50 -8.20 -1.31 -2.08
C PHE A 50 -9.34 -1.88 -2.94
N GLU A 51 -9.67 -3.16 -2.76
CA GLU A 51 -10.78 -3.80 -3.48
C GLU A 51 -12.11 -3.14 -3.14
N ASP A 52 -12.39 -2.88 -1.87
CA ASP A 52 -13.61 -2.19 -1.41
C ASP A 52 -13.71 -0.75 -1.94
N ALA A 53 -12.59 -0.02 -1.96
CA ALA A 53 -12.54 1.38 -2.40
C ALA A 53 -12.55 1.55 -3.93
N THR A 54 -12.44 0.47 -4.70
CA THR A 54 -12.38 0.48 -6.17
C THR A 54 -13.47 -0.32 -6.85
N HIS A 55 -14.36 -0.93 -6.06
CA HIS A 55 -15.57 -1.61 -6.53
C HIS A 55 -16.62 -0.64 -7.10
#